data_AF-A0A1M6UN56-F1
#
_entry.id   AF-A0A1M6UN56-F1
#
_cell.length_a   1.000
_cell.length_b   1.000
_cell.length_c   1.000
_cell.angle_alpha   90.00
_cell.angle_beta   90.00
_cell.angle_gamma   90.00
#
_symmetry.space_group_name_H-M   'P 1'
#
loop_
_entity.id
_entity.type
_entity.pdbx_description
1 polymer ?
#
loop_
_entity_poly.entity_id
_entity_poly.type
_entity_poly.pdbx_seq_one_letter_code
_entity_poly.pdbx_strand_id
1 'polypeptide(L)'
;MFRGGVTDTGESTEKKAEKKNTLSRAVTDRQVLTVTVDRQGEENTLMIPARAQAGYARSFNEAVYLQQMRPYHIPGFEHGTYRAFEVSGDSMEPTINHRDIVVSQYVDRWDLLQPGEIYVVVTHENILLKRIPRRITNRNGMVDLLSDNPMVKPYDLPAADIVQLWVVLGYISTYIPTTPDITSERLWEVIELLGHDRGEVRRYLMETSPNDAPNSLAAAGNQRINI
;
A
#
# COMPACT_ATOMS: atom_id res chain seq x y z
N MET A 1 63.06 -9.75 47.28
CA MET A 1 63.55 -9.04 46.07
C MET A 1 63.13 -9.90 44.88
N PHE A 2 62.22 -9.58 43.96
CA PHE A 2 61.55 -8.37 43.43
C PHE A 2 60.15 -8.80 42.90
N ARG A 3 59.05 -8.06 43.15
CA ARG A 3 58.17 -7.34 42.18
C ARG A 3 58.21 -7.88 40.73
N GLY A 4 57.13 -8.14 39.98
CA GLY A 4 55.74 -7.67 39.96
C GLY A 4 55.36 -7.45 38.48
N GLY A 5 54.16 -7.83 38.03
CA GLY A 5 53.71 -7.60 36.65
C GLY A 5 52.47 -8.42 36.26
N VAL A 6 51.30 -7.88 36.58
CA VAL A 6 49.99 -8.35 36.09
C VAL A 6 49.74 -7.66 34.75
N THR A 7 49.46 -8.44 33.70
CA THR A 7 48.92 -7.92 32.44
C THR A 7 47.43 -8.17 32.41
N ASP A 8 46.67 -7.11 32.69
CA ASP A 8 45.27 -6.93 32.29
C ASP A 8 45.29 -6.00 31.06
N THR A 9 44.65 -6.42 29.96
CA THR A 9 44.03 -5.53 28.96
C THR A 9 43.42 -6.37 27.84
N GLY A 10 42.10 -6.24 27.63
CA GLY A 10 41.54 -6.32 26.28
C GLY A 10 40.29 -7.16 26.04
N GLU A 11 39.29 -7.18 26.93
CA GLU A 11 37.93 -7.55 26.48
C GLU A 11 37.34 -6.41 25.64
N SER A 12 37.43 -6.57 24.32
CA SER A 12 36.73 -5.77 23.32
C SER A 12 35.22 -6.03 23.40
N THR A 13 34.51 -5.20 24.16
CA THR A 13 33.04 -5.13 24.08
C THR A 13 32.63 -4.29 22.88
N GLU A 14 32.31 -4.97 21.77
CA GLU A 14 31.55 -4.38 20.67
C GLU A 14 30.17 -3.95 21.18
N LYS A 15 29.99 -2.66 21.45
CA LYS A 15 28.68 -2.06 21.65
C LYS A 15 27.92 -2.05 20.32
N LYS A 16 27.12 -3.10 20.10
CA LYS A 16 26.10 -3.14 19.05
C LYS A 16 25.06 -2.06 19.37
N ALA A 17 25.10 -0.95 18.64
CA ALA A 17 24.19 0.17 18.81
C ALA A 17 22.74 -0.25 18.51
N GLU A 18 21.91 -0.29 19.55
CA GLU A 18 20.46 -0.44 19.39
C GLU A 18 19.88 0.76 18.63
N LYS A 19 19.16 0.47 17.55
CA LYS A 19 18.38 1.44 16.77
C LYS A 19 17.13 1.83 17.57
N LYS A 20 17.23 2.86 18.42
CA LYS A 20 16.06 3.47 19.07
C LYS A 20 15.31 4.36 18.05
N ASN A 21 14.06 3.99 17.79
CA ASN A 21 13.11 4.73 16.97
C ASN A 21 12.46 5.83 17.82
N THR A 22 12.39 7.07 17.31
CA THR A 22 11.88 8.24 18.05
C THR A 22 10.43 8.50 17.63
N LEU A 23 9.59 9.04 18.51
CA LEU A 23 8.16 9.25 18.25
C LEU A 23 7.89 10.71 17.88
N SER A 24 7.06 10.95 16.86
CA SER A 24 6.50 12.28 16.57
C SER A 24 5.01 12.17 16.23
N ARG A 25 4.25 13.24 16.47
CA ARG A 25 2.82 13.33 16.11
C ARG A 25 2.71 14.20 14.86
N ALA A 26 2.31 13.62 13.74
CA ALA A 26 1.92 14.39 12.57
C ALA A 26 0.48 14.88 12.79
N VAL A 27 0.31 16.21 12.82
CA VAL A 27 -1.01 16.83 12.96
C VAL A 27 -1.55 17.09 11.56
N THR A 28 -2.42 16.22 11.07
CA THR A 28 -3.27 16.47 9.91
C THR A 28 -4.60 17.01 10.40
N ASP A 29 -5.23 17.94 9.66
CA ASP A 29 -6.31 18.86 10.07
C ASP A 29 -7.55 18.27 10.81
N ARG A 30 -7.67 16.95 11.03
CA ARG A 30 -8.72 16.39 11.91
C ARG A 30 -8.47 15.03 12.56
N GLN A 31 -7.32 14.38 12.38
CA GLN A 31 -7.00 13.11 13.05
C GLN A 31 -5.51 13.05 13.41
N VAL A 32 -5.22 12.61 14.64
CA VAL A 32 -3.83 12.43 15.07
C VAL A 32 -3.29 11.15 14.43
N LEU A 33 -2.37 11.32 13.49
CA LEU A 33 -1.62 10.20 12.92
C LEU A 33 -0.31 10.06 13.71
N THR A 34 -0.17 8.92 14.38
CA THR A 34 1.07 8.60 15.09
C THR A 34 2.07 8.02 14.09
N VAL A 35 3.22 8.67 13.98
CA VAL A 35 4.32 8.26 13.11
C VAL A 35 5.56 7.99 13.96
N THR A 36 6.45 7.13 13.45
CA THR A 36 7.74 6.88 14.08
C THR A 36 8.81 7.50 13.19
N VAL A 37 9.78 8.20 13.77
CA VAL A 37 10.87 8.87 13.04
C VAL A 37 12.23 8.30 13.43
N ASP A 38 13.15 8.28 12.49
CA ASP A 38 14.51 7.82 12.72
C ASP A 38 15.35 8.87 13.48
N ARG A 39 16.69 8.71 13.48
CA ARG A 39 17.60 9.65 14.17
C ARG A 39 17.76 10.99 13.44
N GLN A 40 17.46 11.02 12.15
CA GLN A 40 17.54 12.22 11.31
C GLN A 40 16.21 13.00 11.32
N GLY A 41 15.14 12.38 11.86
CA GLY A 41 13.81 12.97 11.94
C GLY A 41 12.91 12.56 10.78
N GLU A 42 13.38 11.66 9.91
CA GLU A 42 12.62 11.15 8.77
C GLU A 42 11.64 10.07 9.22
N GLU A 43 10.43 10.07 8.63
CA GLU A 43 9.39 9.09 8.95
C GLU A 43 9.79 7.68 8.52
N ASN A 44 9.58 6.69 9.40
CA ASN A 44 9.79 5.29 9.05
C ASN A 44 8.54 4.73 8.37
N THR A 45 8.76 3.92 7.34
CA THR A 45 7.71 3.03 6.83
C THR A 45 7.51 1.87 7.79
N LEU A 46 6.31 1.72 8.34
CA LEU A 46 5.99 0.60 9.26
C LEU A 46 5.39 -0.58 8.50
N MET A 47 5.86 -1.80 8.81
CA MET A 47 5.28 -3.04 8.29
C MET A 47 4.24 -3.61 9.25
N ILE A 48 3.00 -3.78 8.78
CA ILE A 48 1.86 -4.32 9.52
C ILE A 48 1.57 -5.74 9.02
N PRO A 49 2.02 -6.79 9.74
CA PRO A 49 1.79 -8.17 9.34
C PRO A 49 0.32 -8.58 9.54
N ALA A 50 -0.14 -9.59 8.80
CA ALA A 50 -1.55 -10.00 8.76
C ALA A 50 -2.11 -10.30 10.16
N ARG A 51 -1.32 -11.01 10.99
CA ARG A 51 -1.67 -11.35 12.37
C ARG A 51 -1.83 -10.15 13.31
N ALA A 52 -1.27 -8.99 12.95
CA ALA A 52 -1.33 -7.77 13.77
C ALA A 52 -2.43 -6.81 13.32
N GLN A 53 -3.11 -7.05 12.19
CA GLN A 53 -4.08 -6.12 11.62
C GLN A 53 -5.24 -5.79 12.55
N ALA A 54 -5.82 -6.79 13.22
CA ALA A 54 -6.92 -6.56 14.18
C ALA A 54 -6.48 -5.75 15.41
N GLY A 55 -5.20 -5.83 15.80
CA GLY A 55 -4.65 -4.98 16.85
C GLY A 55 -4.42 -3.56 16.35
N TYR A 56 -3.86 -3.43 15.14
CA TYR A 56 -3.64 -2.15 14.50
C TYR A 56 -4.94 -1.37 14.25
N ALA A 57 -6.00 -2.01 13.77
CA ALA A 57 -7.32 -1.38 13.57
C ALA A 57 -7.85 -0.72 14.86
N ARG A 58 -7.51 -1.27 16.03
CA ARG A 58 -7.94 -0.78 17.34
C ARG A 58 -6.97 0.21 17.98
N SER A 59 -5.68 0.08 17.71
CA SER A 59 -4.60 0.81 18.41
C SER A 59 -3.67 1.59 17.47
N PHE A 60 -4.13 1.97 16.27
CA PHE A 60 -3.34 2.69 15.26
C PHE A 60 -2.83 4.07 15.73
N ASN A 61 -3.46 4.65 16.76
CA ASN A 61 -3.10 5.93 17.36
C ASN A 61 -2.20 5.76 18.60
N GLU A 62 -2.01 4.53 19.08
CA GLU A 62 -1.19 4.25 20.25
C GLU A 62 0.29 4.11 19.87
N ALA A 63 1.11 5.06 20.32
CA ALA A 63 2.54 5.06 20.04
C ALA A 63 3.26 3.80 20.53
N VAL A 64 2.86 3.26 21.69
CA VAL A 64 3.44 2.04 22.26
C VAL A 64 3.18 0.84 21.37
N TYR A 65 1.99 0.76 20.75
CA TYR A 65 1.64 -0.32 19.84
C TYR A 65 2.45 -0.23 18.55
N LEU A 66 2.58 0.97 17.96
CA LEU A 66 3.34 1.17 16.72
C LEU A 66 4.85 0.93 16.90
N GLN A 67 5.42 1.16 18.08
CA GLN A 67 6.83 0.87 18.37
C GLN A 67 7.19 -0.62 18.29
N GLN A 68 6.21 -1.51 18.44
CA GLN A 68 6.42 -2.96 18.29
C GLN A 68 6.56 -3.38 16.82
N MET A 69 6.13 -2.52 15.90
CA MET A 69 6.23 -2.76 14.46
C MET A 69 7.66 -2.53 13.98
N ARG A 70 8.12 -3.36 13.04
CA ARG A 70 9.46 -3.19 12.48
C ARG A 70 9.45 -2.05 11.45
N PRO A 71 10.37 -1.08 11.56
CA PRO A 71 10.58 -0.13 10.48
C PRO A 71 11.19 -0.87 9.28
N TYR A 72 10.64 -0.61 8.10
CA TYR A 72 11.15 -1.04 6.82
C TYR A 72 11.69 0.17 6.05
N HIS A 73 12.74 -0.06 5.28
CA HIS A 73 13.26 0.93 4.35
C HIS A 73 13.03 0.40 2.95
N ILE A 74 12.18 1.09 2.18
CA ILE A 74 11.89 0.75 0.79
C ILE A 74 12.43 1.90 -0.05
N PRO A 75 13.48 1.67 -0.87
CA PRO A 75 14.01 2.71 -1.74
C PRO A 75 12.92 3.36 -2.58
N GLY A 76 12.88 4.70 -2.61
CA GLY A 76 11.83 5.47 -3.29
C GLY A 76 10.60 5.81 -2.44
N PHE A 77 10.46 5.25 -1.24
CA PHE A 77 9.38 5.57 -0.28
C PHE A 77 9.94 6.16 1.02
N GLU A 78 10.98 6.97 0.88
CA GLU A 78 11.77 7.52 2.00
C GLU A 78 11.13 8.79 2.57
N HIS A 79 10.42 9.55 1.73
CA HIS A 79 9.86 10.85 2.10
C HIS A 79 8.33 10.82 2.01
N GLY A 80 7.68 10.80 3.17
CA GLY A 80 6.22 10.80 3.32
C GLY A 80 5.70 9.74 4.29
N THR A 81 4.41 9.81 4.60
CA THR A 81 3.80 8.89 5.55
C THR A 81 3.36 7.61 4.87
N TYR A 82 4.25 6.62 4.87
CA TYR A 82 4.01 5.30 4.27
C TYR A 82 3.79 4.21 5.32
N ARG A 83 2.96 3.24 4.95
CA ARG A 83 2.78 1.98 5.68
C ARG A 83 2.74 0.82 4.70
N ALA A 84 3.34 -0.29 5.10
CA ALA A 84 3.28 -1.54 4.39
C ALA A 84 2.30 -2.48 5.11
N PHE A 85 1.39 -3.12 4.37
CA PHE A 85 0.40 -4.04 4.92
C PHE A 85 0.53 -5.40 4.23
N GLU A 86 0.61 -6.46 5.02
CA GLU A 86 0.53 -7.84 4.49
C GLU A 86 -0.92 -8.17 4.14
N VAL A 87 -1.17 -8.65 2.93
CA VAL A 87 -2.52 -8.94 2.44
C VAL A 87 -3.04 -10.25 3.01
N SER A 88 -4.25 -10.19 3.57
CA SER A 88 -4.97 -11.35 4.11
C SER A 88 -6.20 -11.65 3.27
N GLY A 89 -6.37 -12.91 2.87
CA GLY A 89 -7.47 -13.36 2.01
C GLY A 89 -7.21 -13.18 0.51
N ASP A 90 -8.24 -13.49 -0.28
CA ASP A 90 -8.23 -13.62 -1.74
C ASP A 90 -9.03 -12.51 -2.45
N SER A 91 -9.51 -11.51 -1.71
CA SER A 91 -10.52 -10.59 -2.23
C SER A 91 -10.04 -9.67 -3.35
N MET A 92 -8.72 -9.59 -3.54
CA MET A 92 -8.07 -8.80 -4.59
C MET A 92 -7.35 -9.67 -5.63
N GLU A 93 -7.52 -11.00 -5.58
CA GLU A 93 -7.01 -11.88 -6.63
C GLU A 93 -7.81 -11.65 -7.93
N PRO A 94 -7.16 -11.64 -9.11
CA PRO A 94 -5.77 -12.04 -9.37
C PRO A 94 -4.75 -10.90 -9.26
N THR A 95 -5.18 -9.67 -8.97
CA THR A 95 -4.29 -8.48 -9.00
C THR A 95 -3.30 -8.47 -7.84
N ILE A 96 -3.75 -8.81 -6.63
CA ILE A 96 -2.91 -8.88 -5.44
C ILE A 96 -3.26 -10.16 -4.68
N ASN A 97 -2.24 -10.98 -4.41
CA ASN A 97 -2.42 -12.30 -3.83
C ASN A 97 -2.34 -12.26 -2.29
N HIS A 98 -2.88 -13.30 -1.67
CA HIS A 98 -2.65 -13.53 -0.24
C HIS A 98 -1.15 -13.56 0.09
N ARG A 99 -0.75 -12.89 1.18
CA ARG A 99 0.63 -12.69 1.67
C ARG A 99 1.49 -11.71 0.88
N ASP A 100 0.98 -11.11 -0.18
CA ASP A 100 1.65 -9.97 -0.79
C ASP A 100 1.74 -8.82 0.21
N ILE A 101 2.75 -7.97 0.06
CA ILE A 101 2.93 -6.80 0.91
C ILE A 101 2.61 -5.57 0.08
N VAL A 102 1.55 -4.85 0.41
CA VAL A 102 1.22 -3.59 -0.27
C VAL A 102 1.91 -2.42 0.42
N VAL A 103 2.55 -1.55 -0.35
CA VAL A 103 3.14 -0.29 0.11
C VAL A 103 2.13 0.81 -0.17
N SER A 104 1.80 1.59 0.85
CA SER A 104 0.71 2.55 0.76
C SER A 104 1.05 3.88 1.42
N GLN A 105 0.46 4.95 0.93
CA GLN A 105 0.61 6.32 1.43
C GLN A 105 -0.66 6.80 2.09
N TYR A 106 -0.53 7.54 3.20
CA TYR A 106 -1.67 8.10 3.91
C TYR A 106 -2.45 9.09 3.03
N VAL A 107 -3.79 9.02 3.08
CA VAL A 107 -4.66 9.96 2.37
C VAL A 107 -5.39 10.87 3.35
N ASP A 108 -5.06 12.15 3.30
CA ASP A 108 -5.69 13.22 4.08
C ASP A 108 -6.94 13.78 3.39
N ARG A 109 -6.86 14.02 2.07
CA ARG A 109 -7.89 14.65 1.24
C ARG A 109 -8.67 13.62 0.44
N TRP A 110 -9.75 13.10 1.04
CA TRP A 110 -10.57 12.05 0.43
C TRP A 110 -11.39 12.55 -0.77
N ASP A 111 -11.54 13.85 -0.93
CA ASP A 111 -12.11 14.50 -2.10
C ASP A 111 -11.18 14.47 -3.34
N LEU A 112 -9.89 14.19 -3.12
CA LEU A 112 -8.86 14.10 -4.17
C LEU A 112 -8.49 12.64 -4.52
N LEU A 113 -9.24 11.66 -4.01
CA LEU A 113 -9.05 10.26 -4.34
C LEU A 113 -9.07 10.04 -5.86
N GLN A 114 -8.27 9.09 -6.31
CA GLN A 114 -8.23 8.64 -7.68
C GLN A 114 -9.25 7.50 -7.84
N PRO A 115 -10.34 7.72 -8.61
CA PRO A 115 -11.35 6.70 -8.82
C PRO A 115 -10.75 5.41 -9.41
N GLY A 116 -11.14 4.26 -8.85
CA GLY A 116 -10.71 2.94 -9.34
C GLY A 116 -9.38 2.46 -8.78
N GLU A 117 -8.64 3.29 -8.06
CA GLU A 117 -7.38 2.88 -7.40
C GLU A 117 -7.65 1.96 -6.19
N ILE A 118 -6.61 1.22 -5.80
CA ILE A 118 -6.64 0.30 -4.67
C ILE A 118 -6.29 1.06 -3.40
N TYR A 119 -7.11 0.87 -2.37
CA TYR A 119 -6.95 1.50 -1.06
C TYR A 119 -6.92 0.46 0.05
N VAL A 120 -6.08 0.72 1.05
CA VAL A 120 -6.21 0.11 2.37
C VAL A 120 -7.20 0.95 3.17
N VAL A 121 -8.35 0.36 3.46
CA VAL A 121 -9.42 0.95 4.26
C VAL A 121 -9.32 0.38 5.67
N VAL A 122 -9.00 1.23 6.64
CA VAL A 122 -8.94 0.85 8.05
C VAL A 122 -10.25 1.29 8.70
N THR A 123 -10.92 0.35 9.36
CA THR A 123 -12.08 0.62 10.23
C THR A 123 -11.70 0.32 11.69
N HIS A 124 -12.63 0.55 12.62
CA HIS A 124 -12.43 0.16 14.02
C HIS A 124 -12.32 -1.35 14.24
N GLU A 125 -12.83 -2.16 13.30
CA GLU A 125 -12.90 -3.61 13.43
C GLU A 125 -11.85 -4.31 12.58
N ASN A 126 -11.69 -3.87 11.33
CA ASN A 126 -10.96 -4.61 10.31
C ASN A 126 -10.10 -3.69 9.44
N ILE A 127 -9.15 -4.31 8.72
CA ILE A 127 -8.39 -3.68 7.64
C ILE A 127 -8.79 -4.38 6.35
N LEU A 128 -9.12 -3.60 5.33
CA LEU A 128 -9.65 -4.09 4.06
C LEU A 128 -8.81 -3.54 2.92
N LEU A 129 -8.57 -4.37 1.91
CA LEU A 129 -7.95 -3.95 0.65
C LEU A 129 -9.02 -3.98 -0.43
N LYS A 130 -9.35 -2.83 -1.01
CA LYS A 130 -10.49 -2.66 -1.93
C LYS A 130 -10.22 -1.57 -2.96
N ARG A 131 -10.90 -1.63 -4.11
CA ARG A 131 -11.01 -0.49 -5.03
C ARG A 131 -12.13 0.44 -4.59
N ILE A 132 -11.88 1.74 -4.69
CA ILE A 132 -12.87 2.78 -4.45
C ILE A 132 -13.21 3.44 -5.79
N PRO A 133 -14.39 3.20 -6.39
CA PRO A 133 -14.71 3.64 -7.74
C PRO A 133 -15.03 5.14 -7.84
N ARG A 134 -15.19 5.84 -6.70
CA ARG A 134 -15.63 7.23 -6.66
C ARG A 134 -14.94 8.02 -5.54
N ARG A 135 -14.78 9.31 -5.74
CA ARG A 135 -14.29 10.22 -4.70
C ARG A 135 -15.27 10.32 -3.53
N ILE A 136 -14.74 10.42 -2.33
CA ILE A 136 -15.56 10.54 -1.11
C ILE A 136 -15.67 12.04 -0.78
N THR A 137 -16.72 12.67 -1.29
CA THR A 137 -17.02 14.09 -1.05
C THR A 137 -17.93 14.32 0.16
N ASN A 138 -18.73 13.30 0.54
CA ASN A 138 -19.65 13.35 1.68
C ASN A 138 -19.23 12.34 2.76
N ARG A 139 -18.80 12.83 3.93
CA ARG A 139 -18.39 12.00 5.07
C ARG A 139 -19.55 11.32 5.81
N ASN A 140 -20.79 11.73 5.54
CA ASN A 140 -21.99 11.08 6.05
C ASN A 140 -22.62 10.12 5.01
N GLY A 141 -21.98 9.96 3.86
CA GLY A 141 -22.44 9.09 2.78
C GLY A 141 -21.93 7.65 2.92
N MET A 142 -22.22 6.87 1.89
CA MET A 142 -21.70 5.51 1.70
C MET A 142 -20.50 5.54 0.75
N VAL A 143 -19.59 4.60 0.94
CA VAL A 143 -18.42 4.36 0.11
C VAL A 143 -18.53 2.97 -0.49
N ASP A 144 -18.60 2.90 -1.81
CA ASP A 144 -18.63 1.64 -2.54
C ASP A 144 -17.25 0.98 -2.46
N LEU A 145 -17.19 -0.27 -2.01
CA LEU A 145 -15.95 -1.04 -1.93
C LEU A 145 -16.01 -2.22 -2.89
N LEU A 146 -15.09 -2.23 -3.86
CA LEU A 146 -15.03 -3.23 -4.91
C LEU A 146 -13.83 -4.16 -4.72
N SER A 147 -14.04 -5.42 -5.08
CA SER A 147 -13.03 -6.48 -5.10
C SER A 147 -12.62 -6.79 -6.53
N ASP A 148 -11.33 -7.07 -6.74
CA ASP A 148 -10.85 -7.58 -8.04
C ASP A 148 -11.21 -9.05 -8.24
N ASN A 149 -11.44 -9.77 -7.13
CA ASN A 149 -11.94 -11.14 -7.18
C ASN A 149 -13.42 -11.15 -7.54
N PRO A 150 -13.83 -11.70 -8.70
CA PRO A 150 -15.21 -11.68 -9.17
C PRO A 150 -16.16 -12.52 -8.30
N MET A 151 -15.62 -13.42 -7.47
CA MET A 151 -16.42 -14.21 -6.53
C MET A 151 -16.84 -13.39 -5.29
N VAL A 152 -16.17 -12.26 -5.03
CA VAL A 152 -16.46 -11.39 -3.90
C VAL A 152 -17.38 -10.26 -4.36
N LYS A 153 -18.57 -10.20 -3.76
CA LYS A 153 -19.55 -9.15 -4.10
C LYS A 153 -19.09 -7.77 -3.60
N PRO A 154 -19.34 -6.71 -4.39
CA PRO A 154 -19.31 -5.34 -3.90
C PRO A 154 -20.15 -5.16 -2.64
N TYR A 155 -19.71 -4.27 -1.76
CA TYR A 155 -20.52 -3.81 -0.64
C TYR A 155 -20.20 -2.37 -0.26
N ASP A 156 -21.14 -1.73 0.41
CA ASP A 156 -21.05 -0.33 0.78
C ASP A 156 -20.70 -0.19 2.26
N LEU A 157 -19.82 0.76 2.58
CA LEU A 157 -19.41 1.09 3.94
C LEU A 157 -19.72 2.56 4.25
N PRO A 158 -20.32 2.91 5.40
CA PRO A 158 -20.45 4.30 5.81
C PRO A 158 -19.08 4.99 5.87
N ALA A 159 -18.96 6.17 5.26
CA ALA A 159 -17.70 6.92 5.25
C ALA A 159 -17.22 7.30 6.66
N ALA A 160 -18.15 7.36 7.64
CA ALA A 160 -17.87 7.61 9.05
C ALA A 160 -17.15 6.44 9.76
N ASP A 161 -17.29 5.21 9.26
CA ASP A 161 -16.66 4.02 9.87
C ASP A 161 -15.20 3.83 9.44
N ILE A 162 -14.77 4.57 8.40
CA ILE A 162 -13.40 4.57 7.91
C ILE A 162 -12.57 5.50 8.81
N VAL A 163 -11.62 4.92 9.55
CA VAL A 163 -10.74 5.66 10.47
C VAL A 163 -9.46 6.13 9.79
N GLN A 164 -8.95 5.37 8.82
CA GLN A 164 -7.81 5.75 8.01
C GLN A 164 -7.98 5.22 6.60
N LEU A 165 -7.40 5.94 5.64
CA LEU A 165 -7.39 5.56 4.25
C LEU A 165 -5.98 5.70 3.70
N TRP A 166 -5.52 4.67 2.99
CA TRP A 166 -4.18 4.65 2.40
C TRP A 166 -4.26 4.24 0.93
N VAL A 167 -3.67 5.01 0.03
CA VAL A 167 -3.58 4.64 -1.39
C VAL A 167 -2.45 3.66 -1.58
N VAL A 168 -2.68 2.56 -2.30
CA VAL A 168 -1.63 1.60 -2.65
C VAL A 168 -0.80 2.16 -3.79
N LEU A 169 0.50 2.24 -3.59
CA LEU A 169 1.46 2.74 -4.59
C LEU A 169 2.24 1.62 -5.28
N GLY A 170 2.26 0.43 -4.66
CA GLY A 170 2.93 -0.75 -5.18
C GLY A 170 2.76 -1.93 -4.23
N TYR A 171 3.26 -3.09 -4.64
CA TYR A 171 3.24 -4.29 -3.83
C TYR A 171 4.49 -5.14 -4.08
N ILE A 172 4.84 -5.95 -3.08
CA ILE A 172 5.93 -6.92 -3.13
C ILE A 172 5.26 -8.29 -3.04
N SER A 173 5.44 -9.10 -4.09
CA SER A 173 4.90 -10.46 -4.11
C SER A 173 6.02 -11.49 -3.98
N THR A 174 5.77 -12.53 -3.18
CA THR A 174 6.59 -13.75 -3.16
C THR A 174 6.02 -14.83 -4.07
N TYR A 175 4.85 -14.59 -4.67
CA TYR A 175 4.29 -15.46 -5.68
C TYR A 175 5.03 -15.23 -7.00
N ILE A 176 5.73 -16.26 -7.46
CA ILE A 176 6.42 -16.26 -8.75
C ILE A 176 5.73 -17.32 -9.61
N PRO A 177 5.00 -16.94 -10.66
CA PRO A 177 4.30 -17.90 -11.49
C PRO A 177 5.32 -18.80 -12.22
N THR A 178 5.04 -20.11 -12.24
CA THR A 178 5.94 -21.12 -12.83
C THR A 178 6.00 -21.03 -14.36
N THR A 179 4.95 -20.50 -14.97
CA THR A 179 4.87 -20.20 -16.40
C THR A 179 4.58 -18.72 -16.55
N PRO A 180 5.20 -18.03 -17.53
CA PRO A 180 4.79 -16.67 -17.83
C PRO A 180 3.30 -16.68 -18.16
N ASP A 181 2.55 -15.77 -17.54
CA ASP A 181 1.17 -15.54 -17.93
C ASP A 181 1.08 -15.29 -19.44
N ILE A 182 -0.04 -15.64 -20.05
CA ILE A 182 -0.28 -15.30 -21.46
C ILE A 182 -0.27 -13.77 -21.53
N THR A 183 0.79 -13.22 -22.11
CA THR A 183 0.95 -11.77 -22.18
C THR A 183 -0.14 -11.17 -23.07
N SER A 184 -0.45 -9.90 -22.85
CA SER A 184 -1.44 -9.20 -23.66
C SER A 184 -1.09 -9.25 -25.15
N GLU A 185 0.20 -9.23 -25.48
CA GLU A 185 0.72 -9.35 -26.84
C GLU A 185 0.40 -10.73 -27.45
N ARG A 186 0.62 -11.81 -26.69
CA ARG A 186 0.27 -13.17 -27.14
C ARG A 186 -1.23 -13.35 -27.32
N LEU A 187 -2.04 -12.73 -26.45
CA LEU A 187 -3.50 -12.72 -26.64
C LEU A 187 -3.89 -11.96 -27.91
N TRP A 188 -3.23 -10.83 -28.20
CA TRP A 188 -3.47 -10.09 -29.44
C TRP A 188 -3.11 -10.90 -30.69
N GLU A 189 -2.00 -11.64 -30.69
CA GLU A 189 -1.64 -12.54 -31.79
C GLU A 189 -2.75 -13.57 -32.09
N VAL A 190 -3.36 -14.13 -31.04
CA VAL A 190 -4.48 -15.07 -31.18
C VAL A 190 -5.75 -14.37 -31.68
N ILE A 191 -6.06 -13.17 -31.18
CA ILE A 191 -7.22 -12.38 -31.60
C ILE A 191 -7.11 -11.98 -33.09
N GLU A 192 -5.92 -11.56 -33.53
CA GLU A 192 -5.62 -11.25 -34.93
C GLU A 192 -5.72 -12.52 -35.81
N LEU A 193 -5.22 -13.66 -35.32
CA LEU A 193 -5.37 -14.95 -36.00
C LEU A 193 -6.84 -15.35 -36.19
N LEU A 194 -7.69 -15.04 -35.21
CA LEU A 194 -9.13 -15.25 -35.28
C LEU A 194 -9.85 -14.22 -36.20
N GLY A 195 -9.10 -13.29 -36.80
CA GLY A 195 -9.61 -12.34 -37.80
C GLY A 195 -10.24 -11.08 -37.21
N HIS A 196 -10.08 -10.84 -35.91
CA HIS A 196 -10.63 -9.66 -35.26
C HIS A 196 -9.63 -8.49 -35.30
N ASP A 197 -10.12 -7.32 -35.69
CA ASP A 197 -9.33 -6.09 -35.66
C ASP A 197 -9.20 -5.55 -34.23
N ARG A 198 -8.05 -4.95 -33.93
CA ARG A 198 -7.74 -4.40 -32.61
C ARG A 198 -8.73 -3.32 -32.18
N GLY A 199 -9.23 -2.52 -33.13
CA GLY A 199 -10.23 -1.49 -32.89
C GLY A 199 -11.62 -2.06 -32.54
N GLU A 200 -12.00 -3.16 -33.18
CA GLU A 200 -13.26 -3.88 -32.89
C GLU A 200 -13.23 -4.48 -31.48
N VAL A 201 -12.17 -5.22 -31.15
CA VAL A 201 -12.02 -5.85 -29.83
C VAL A 201 -11.92 -4.80 -28.73
N ARG A 202 -11.16 -3.71 -28.94
CA ARG A 202 -11.07 -2.61 -27.97
C ARG A 202 -12.43 -1.96 -27.73
N ARG A 203 -13.23 -1.76 -28.77
CA ARG A 203 -14.60 -1.22 -28.64
C ARG A 203 -15.49 -2.16 -27.84
N TYR A 204 -15.47 -3.45 -28.16
CA TYR A 204 -16.24 -4.45 -27.44
C TYR A 204 -15.84 -4.52 -25.95
N LEU A 205 -14.54 -4.54 -25.64
CA LEU A 205 -14.05 -4.53 -24.26
C LEU A 205 -14.45 -3.25 -23.50
N MET A 206 -14.46 -2.09 -24.15
CA MET A 206 -14.94 -0.85 -23.54
C MET A 206 -16.46 -0.87 -23.29
N GLU A 207 -17.24 -1.40 -24.23
CA GLU A 207 -18.72 -1.49 -24.12
C GLU A 207 -19.17 -2.52 -23.08
N THR A 208 -18.37 -3.56 -22.84
CA THR A 208 -18.65 -4.65 -21.90
C THR A 208 -17.89 -4.54 -20.58
N SER A 209 -17.06 -3.51 -20.39
CA SER A 209 -16.32 -3.31 -19.14
C SER A 209 -17.30 -3.07 -17.99
N PRO A 210 -17.25 -3.84 -16.87
CA PRO A 210 -18.19 -3.67 -15.76
C PRO A 210 -18.03 -2.34 -14.98
N ASN A 211 -17.10 -1.48 -15.37
CA ASN A 211 -16.85 -0.21 -14.71
C ASN A 211 -16.21 0.79 -15.67
N ASP A 212 -16.91 1.87 -15.96
CA ASP A 212 -16.36 3.07 -16.58
C ASP A 212 -15.38 3.75 -15.61
N ALA A 213 -14.08 3.49 -15.76
CA ALA A 213 -13.05 4.39 -15.25
C ALA A 213 -12.80 5.48 -16.32
N PRO A 214 -12.87 6.78 -15.99
CA PRO A 214 -12.65 7.84 -16.96
C PRO A 214 -11.17 7.84 -17.42
N ASN A 215 -10.99 7.89 -18.74
CA ASN A 215 -9.71 8.02 -19.45
C ASN A 215 -8.66 8.89 -18.72
N SER A 216 -7.56 8.27 -18.27
CA SER A 216 -6.34 8.96 -17.81
C SER A 216 -5.23 8.98 -18.88
N LEU A 217 -5.59 9.01 -20.15
CA LEU A 217 -4.67 9.17 -21.28
C LEU A 217 -5.02 10.43 -22.09
N ALA A 218 -4.81 11.59 -21.49
CA ALA A 218 -4.78 12.88 -22.18
C ALA A 218 -3.92 13.91 -21.41
N ALA A 219 -2.67 13.58 -21.07
CA ALA A 219 -1.69 14.55 -20.61
C ALA A 219 -0.24 14.05 -20.79
N ALA A 220 0.12 13.62 -22.01
CA ALA A 220 1.51 13.54 -22.43
C ALA A 220 1.67 14.44 -23.66
N GLY A 221 1.59 15.75 -23.42
CA GLY A 221 1.90 16.76 -24.41
C GLY A 221 3.40 16.74 -24.72
N ASN A 222 3.71 16.55 -26.00
CA ASN A 222 5.02 16.75 -26.62
C ASN A 222 5.91 17.77 -25.91
N GLN A 223 7.03 17.32 -25.34
CA GLN A 223 8.25 18.10 -25.32
C GLN A 223 9.28 17.42 -26.22
N ARG A 224 9.46 18.03 -27.40
CA ARG A 224 10.58 17.76 -28.30
C ARG A 224 11.87 18.13 -27.57
N ILE A 225 12.76 17.16 -27.41
CA ILE A 225 14.17 17.41 -27.11
C ILE A 225 14.82 17.79 -28.44
N ASN A 226 15.13 19.07 -28.62
CA ASN A 226 16.08 19.48 -29.66
C ASN A 226 17.50 19.22 -29.11
N ILE A 227 18.24 18.44 -29.90
CA ILE A 227 19.69 18.25 -29.85
C ILE A 227 20.41 19.53 -30.29
#